data_AF-A0A961CQ99-F1
#
_entry.id   AF-A0A961CQ99-F1
#
_cell.length_a   1.000
_cell.length_b   1.000
_cell.length_c   1.000
_cell.angle_alpha   90.00
_cell.angle_beta   90.00
_cell.angle_gamma   90.00
#
_symmetry.space_group_name_H-M   'P 1'
#
loop_
_entity.id
_entity.type
_entity.pdbx_description
1 polymer ?
#
loop_
_entity_poly.entity_id
_entity_poly.type
_entity_poly.pdbx_seq_one_letter_code
_entity_poly.pdbx_strand_id
1 'polypeptide(L)'
;MSGTPINRPLTDDERSLLLRLAVDVVAGQLGCTPEAAADALDGMTVTLRGDATDVYLDAEGRQIVHAARDWLAWHAAHDGIDPATDIGPIQP
;
A
#
# COMPACT_ATOMS: atom_id res chain seq x y z
N MET A 1 5.25 -7.93 15.00
CA MET A 1 4.04 -8.78 14.90
C MET A 1 4.45 -10.06 14.18
N SER A 2 4.06 -11.23 14.69
CA SER A 2 4.52 -12.52 14.18
C SER A 2 3.78 -12.88 12.88
N GLY A 3 4.49 -12.75 11.76
CA GLY A 3 4.00 -12.87 10.39
C GLY A 3 3.39 -14.23 10.09
N THR A 4 2.07 -14.28 9.96
CA THR A 4 1.39 -15.46 9.42
C THR A 4 1.53 -15.42 7.89
N PRO A 5 2.24 -16.37 7.26
CA PRO A 5 2.39 -16.36 5.80
C PRO A 5 1.05 -16.59 5.11
N ILE A 6 0.71 -15.73 4.14
CA ILE A 6 -0.53 -15.75 3.38
C ILE A 6 -0.27 -16.22 1.95
N ASN A 7 -0.46 -17.50 1.71
CA ASN A 7 -0.25 -18.15 0.40
C ASN A 7 -1.51 -18.12 -0.48
N ARG A 8 -2.06 -16.92 -0.72
CA ARG A 8 -3.18 -16.69 -1.66
C ARG A 8 -2.96 -15.40 -2.47
N PRO A 9 -3.61 -15.26 -3.64
CA PRO A 9 -3.65 -13.98 -4.35
C PRO A 9 -4.22 -12.87 -3.47
N LEU A 10 -3.85 -11.62 -3.78
CA LEU A 10 -4.45 -10.45 -3.12
C LEU A 10 -5.96 -10.38 -3.40
N THR A 11 -6.74 -10.03 -2.38
CA THR A 11 -8.17 -9.68 -2.57
C THR A 11 -8.31 -8.30 -3.18
N ASP A 12 -9.51 -7.98 -3.67
CA ASP A 12 -9.80 -6.64 -4.18
C ASP A 12 -9.73 -5.59 -3.07
N ASP A 13 -10.10 -5.93 -1.83
CA ASP A 13 -9.95 -5.05 -0.66
C ASP A 13 -8.47 -4.79 -0.33
N GLU A 14 -7.63 -5.84 -0.36
CA GLU A 14 -6.17 -5.72 -0.14
C GLU A 14 -5.52 -4.85 -1.25
N ARG A 15 -5.94 -5.02 -2.51
CA ARG A 15 -5.49 -4.17 -3.62
C ARG A 15 -5.94 -2.72 -3.46
N SER A 16 -7.19 -2.50 -3.07
CA SER A 16 -7.75 -1.17 -2.86
C SER A 16 -7.03 -0.44 -1.72
N LEU A 17 -6.72 -1.15 -0.64
CA LEU A 17 -5.92 -0.62 0.46
C LEU A 17 -4.50 -0.28 0.01
N LEU A 18 -3.83 -1.12 -0.78
CA LEU A 18 -2.51 -0.80 -1.33
C LEU A 18 -2.51 0.44 -2.22
N LEU A 19 -3.52 0.60 -3.08
CA LEU A 19 -3.67 1.78 -3.92
C LEU A 19 -3.92 3.04 -3.07
N ARG A 20 -4.79 2.94 -2.05
CA ARG A 20 -5.03 4.01 -1.08
C ARG A 20 -3.74 4.46 -0.40
N LEU A 21 -2.95 3.50 0.11
CA LEU A 21 -1.66 3.77 0.73
C LEU A 21 -0.67 4.44 -0.24
N ALA A 22 -0.63 3.99 -1.50
CA ALA A 22 0.23 4.61 -2.50
C ALA A 22 -0.16 6.06 -2.79
N VAL A 23 -1.45 6.35 -2.88
CA VAL A 23 -1.98 7.71 -3.02
C VAL A 23 -1.55 8.57 -1.83
N ASP A 24 -1.73 8.09 -0.61
CA ASP A 24 -1.37 8.83 0.60
C ASP A 24 0.14 9.09 0.69
N VAL A 25 0.97 8.10 0.32
CA VAL A 25 2.44 8.26 0.24
C VAL A 25 2.83 9.32 -0.80
N VAL A 26 2.29 9.24 -2.01
CA VAL A 26 2.60 10.20 -3.09
C VAL A 26 2.13 11.60 -2.73
N ALA A 27 0.92 11.74 -2.19
CA ALA A 27 0.37 13.00 -1.73
C ALA A 27 1.25 13.63 -0.63
N GLY A 28 1.66 12.83 0.36
CA GLY A 28 2.53 13.27 1.45
C GLY A 28 3.93 13.69 0.97
N GLN A 29 4.53 12.93 0.04
CA GLN A 29 5.86 13.23 -0.49
C GLN A 29 5.89 14.48 -1.37
N LEU A 30 4.84 14.71 -2.17
CA LEU A 30 4.77 15.82 -3.11
C LEU A 30 4.07 17.06 -2.51
N GLY A 31 3.44 16.94 -1.34
CA GLY A 31 2.65 18.00 -0.74
C GLY A 31 1.41 18.37 -1.57
N CYS A 32 0.86 17.42 -2.33
CA CYS A 32 -0.33 17.61 -3.15
C CYS A 32 -1.57 16.97 -2.51
N THR A 33 -2.74 17.17 -3.13
CA THR A 33 -3.97 16.54 -2.65
C THR A 33 -3.99 15.05 -3.03
N PRO A 34 -4.72 14.19 -2.28
CA PRO A 34 -4.91 12.79 -2.63
C PRO A 34 -5.46 12.59 -4.05
N GLU A 35 -6.35 13.47 -4.52
CA GLU A 35 -6.90 13.41 -5.87
C GLU A 35 -5.81 13.63 -6.93
N ALA A 36 -4.95 14.64 -6.74
CA ALA A 36 -3.84 14.90 -7.65
C ALA A 36 -2.79 13.77 -7.66
N ALA A 37 -2.57 13.13 -6.50
CA ALA A 37 -1.73 11.95 -6.40
C ALA A 37 -2.33 10.73 -7.09
N ALA A 38 -3.65 10.53 -6.96
CA ALA A 38 -4.37 9.46 -7.66
C ALA A 38 -4.33 9.65 -9.18
N ASP A 39 -4.58 10.87 -9.67
CA ASP A 39 -4.47 11.20 -11.10
C ASP A 39 -3.05 10.95 -11.63
N ALA A 40 -2.02 11.30 -10.85
CA ALA A 40 -0.64 11.04 -11.22
C ALA A 40 -0.35 9.53 -11.29
N LEU A 41 -0.84 8.74 -10.33
CA LEU A 41 -0.68 7.28 -10.31
C LEU A 41 -1.44 6.59 -11.44
N ASP A 42 -2.62 7.09 -11.84
CA ASP A 42 -3.41 6.55 -12.97
C ASP A 42 -2.67 6.70 -14.30
N GLY A 43 -1.86 7.75 -14.45
CA GLY A 43 -0.97 7.94 -15.60
C GLY A 43 0.32 7.12 -15.57
N MET A 44 0.58 6.36 -14.48
CA MET A 44 1.81 5.59 -14.30
C MET A 44 1.56 4.09 -14.48
N THR A 45 2.62 3.39 -14.89
CA THR A 45 2.63 1.92 -14.86
C THR A 45 2.77 1.45 -13.42
N VAL A 46 1.65 1.01 -12.83
CA VAL A 46 1.62 0.43 -11.48
C VAL A 46 1.74 -1.09 -11.56
N THR A 47 2.71 -1.64 -10.82
CA THR A 47 2.95 -3.08 -10.72
C THR A 47 2.86 -3.53 -9.27
N LEU A 48 2.12 -4.61 -9.03
CA LEU A 48 2.08 -5.27 -7.73
C LEU A 48 2.99 -6.50 -7.76
N ARG A 49 3.88 -6.60 -6.79
CA ARG A 49 4.72 -7.79 -6.57
C ARG A 49 4.67 -8.18 -5.10
N GLY A 50 4.88 -9.44 -4.80
CA GLY A 50 4.88 -9.90 -3.42
C GLY A 50 4.94 -11.41 -3.32
N ASP A 51 5.15 -11.89 -2.10
CA ASP A 51 5.17 -13.29 -1.73
C ASP A 51 4.20 -13.55 -0.57
N ALA A 52 4.42 -14.63 0.17
CA ALA A 52 3.58 -15.01 1.30
C ALA A 52 3.70 -14.06 2.49
N THR A 53 4.77 -13.27 2.57
CA THR A 53 5.13 -12.45 3.73
C THR A 53 5.02 -10.97 3.43
N ASP A 54 5.45 -10.54 2.25
CA ASP A 54 5.52 -9.13 1.89
C ASP A 54 4.79 -8.83 0.57
N VAL A 55 4.32 -7.60 0.45
CA VAL A 55 3.78 -7.06 -0.78
C VAL A 55 4.31 -5.66 -1.02
N TYR A 56 4.54 -5.38 -2.30
CA TYR A 56 5.11 -4.14 -2.79
C TYR A 56 4.25 -3.60 -3.93
N LEU A 57 4.04 -2.29 -3.91
CA LEU A 57 3.47 -1.56 -5.03
C LEU A 57 4.57 -0.67 -5.62
N ASP A 58 4.92 -0.94 -6.87
CA ASP A 58 5.86 -0.13 -7.63
C ASP A 58 5.09 0.73 -8.64
N ALA A 59 5.50 1.98 -8.82
CA ALA A 59 5.05 2.87 -9.89
C ALA A 59 6.27 3.31 -10.72
N GLU A 60 6.23 3.13 -12.04
CA GLU A 60 7.35 3.45 -12.95
C GLU A 60 8.68 2.81 -12.52
N GLY A 61 8.63 1.58 -12.00
CA GLY A 61 9.80 0.85 -11.51
C GLY A 61 10.36 1.33 -10.17
N ARG A 62 9.67 2.25 -9.47
CA ARG A 62 10.03 2.68 -8.12
C ARG A 62 9.06 2.12 -7.09
N GLN A 63 9.58 1.55 -6.02
CA GLN A 63 8.76 1.08 -4.90
C GLN A 63 8.15 2.26 -4.16
N ILE A 64 6.82 2.31 -4.12
CA ILE A 64 6.03 3.33 -3.42
C ILE A 64 5.56 2.80 -2.06
N VAL A 65 5.03 1.57 -2.04
CA VAL A 65 4.52 0.93 -0.82
C VAL A 65 5.22 -0.39 -0.59
N HIS A 66 5.53 -0.67 0.67
CA HIS A 66 5.89 -1.98 1.18
C HIS A 66 5.03 -2.26 2.42
N ALA A 67 4.34 -3.40 2.44
CA ALA A 67 3.55 -3.83 3.58
C ALA A 67 3.71 -5.33 3.83
N ALA A 68 3.61 -5.75 5.09
CA ALA A 68 3.50 -7.15 5.44
C ALA A 68 2.11 -7.68 5.03
N ARG A 69 2.05 -8.91 4.52
CA ARG A 69 0.82 -9.54 4.02
C ARG A 69 -0.22 -9.75 5.11
N ASP A 70 0.20 -10.14 6.30
CA ASP A 70 -0.69 -10.34 7.45
C ASP A 70 -1.29 -9.02 7.93
N TRP A 71 -0.46 -7.98 8.01
CA TRP A 71 -0.89 -6.62 8.33
C TRP A 71 -1.90 -6.09 7.30
N LEU A 72 -1.62 -6.30 6.00
CA LEU A 72 -2.50 -5.86 4.93
C LEU A 72 -3.85 -6.59 4.96
N ALA A 73 -3.82 -7.92 5.11
CA ALA A 73 -5.03 -8.74 5.17
C ALA A 73 -5.89 -8.36 6.39
N TRP A 74 -5.26 -8.05 7.53
CA TRP A 74 -5.98 -7.62 8.72
C TRP A 74 -6.63 -6.25 8.52
N HIS A 75 -5.91 -5.24 8.01
CA HIS A 75 -6.45 -3.91 7.79
C HIS A 75 -7.50 -3.88 6.68
N ALA A 76 -7.32 -4.65 5.60
CA ALA A 76 -8.32 -4.78 4.55
C ALA A 76 -9.63 -5.38 5.05
N ALA A 77 -9.59 -6.22 6.09
CA ALA A 77 -10.77 -6.83 6.71
C ALA A 77 -11.40 -5.98 7.84
N HIS A 78 -10.72 -4.95 8.33
CA HIS A 78 -11.17 -4.11 9.44
C HIS A 78 -11.22 -2.64 9.00
N ASP A 79 -12.27 -2.30 8.26
CA ASP A 79 -12.51 -0.93 7.80
C ASP A 79 -12.69 0.04 8.98
N GLY A 80 -12.13 1.24 8.87
CA GLY A 80 -12.18 2.30 9.90
C GLY A 80 -10.98 2.37 10.86
N ILE A 81 -10.00 1.48 10.75
CA ILE A 81 -8.72 1.59 11.46
C ILE A 81 -7.71 2.23 10.51
N ASP A 82 -7.29 3.47 10.82
CA ASP A 82 -6.37 4.23 9.97
C ASP A 82 -4.99 3.55 9.95
N PRO A 83 -4.55 2.99 8.81
CA PRO A 83 -3.25 2.35 8.71
C PRO A 83 -2.09 3.31 9.01
N ALA A 84 -2.29 4.63 8.82
CA ALA A 84 -1.28 5.65 9.15
C ALA A 84 -1.00 5.74 10.66
N THR A 85 -1.87 5.20 11.53
CA THR A 85 -1.60 5.11 12.97
C THR A 85 -0.60 4.00 13.34
N ASP A 86 -0.36 3.04 12.44
CA ASP A 86 0.49 1.87 12.68
C ASP A 86 1.76 1.88 11.82
N ILE A 87 1.74 2.58 10.66
CA ILE A 87 2.91 2.79 9.81
C ILE A 87 3.74 3.93 10.43
N GLY A 88 4.74 3.58 11.25
CA GLY A 88 5.73 4.52 11.74
C GLY A 88 6.40 5.32 10.60
N PRO A 89 6.95 6.51 10.87
CA PRO A 89 7.50 7.39 9.84
C PRO A 89 8.52 6.66 8.97
N ILE A 90 8.40 6.82 7.65
CA ILE A 90 9.40 6.37 6.67
C ILE A 90 10.73 7.04 7.06
N GLN A 91 11.67 6.26 7.60
CA GLN A 91 13.01 6.75 7.91
C GLN A 91 13.72 7.07 6.57
N PRO A 92 14.36 8.24 6.46
CA PRO A 92 15.04 8.69 5.24
C PRO A 92 16.27 7.83 4.87
#